data_AF-A0A4R3NA93-F1
#
_entry.id   AF-A0A4R3NA93-F1
#
_cell.length_a   1.000
_cell.length_b   1.000
_cell.length_c   1.000
_cell.angle_alpha   90.00
_cell.angle_beta   90.00
_cell.angle_gamma   90.00
#
_symmetry.space_group_name_H-M   'P 1'
#
loop_
_entity.id
_entity.type
_entity.pdbx_description
1 polymer ?
#
loop_
_entity_poly.entity_id
_entity_poly.type
_entity_poly.pdbx_seq_one_letter_code
_entity_poly.pdbx_strand_id
1 'polypeptide(L)'
;MQHMENFRFDGEQAEVIQAIKFDVVKHEDVISAKTLYLKVNDNVHIRYIVRHLNGDVETTNDFFIGEVSRLDEENNIIVTNFRARHDNYVSSFESQLTEEAIALGVEAERKAKEEFPFDESYVPGMLLNQEVGAEAWYQGCLPGGYVWCGDDCGGSAACWSSTPGVNGLDNCCKTHDCCYSRLGVSYPNCYCDQKLCDCSQAAPFAWNKAIVQSAMCFVC
;
A
#
# COMPACT_ATOMS: atom_id res chain seq x y z
N MET A 1 11.46 25.78 -6.91
CA MET A 1 12.59 25.06 -7.51
C MET A 1 12.02 23.91 -8.31
N GLN A 2 11.93 24.07 -9.64
CA GLN A 2 11.46 23.02 -10.55
C GLN A 2 12.64 22.60 -11.41
N HIS A 3 13.44 21.66 -10.91
CA HIS A 3 14.17 20.77 -11.79
C HIS A 3 13.26 19.57 -12.03
N MET A 4 12.27 19.73 -12.90
CA MET A 4 11.70 18.57 -13.56
C MET A 4 12.73 18.16 -14.59
N GLU A 5 13.47 17.08 -14.32
CA GLU A 5 14.10 16.34 -15.40
C GLU A 5 13.05 16.11 -16.49
N ASN A 6 13.44 16.25 -17.76
CA ASN A 6 12.56 16.00 -18.89
C ASN A 6 12.17 14.52 -18.90
N PHE A 7 11.14 14.17 -18.15
CA PHE A 7 10.56 12.84 -18.11
C PHE A 7 9.59 12.71 -19.29
N ARG A 8 9.92 11.80 -20.20
CA ARG A 8 9.03 11.36 -21.27
C ARG A 8 8.63 9.92 -20.97
N PHE A 9 7.37 9.69 -20.66
CA PHE A 9 6.83 8.35 -20.51
C PHE A 9 6.88 7.61 -21.85
N ASP A 10 7.54 6.46 -21.87
CA ASP A 10 7.50 5.51 -22.98
C ASP A 10 6.85 4.21 -22.48
N GLY A 11 5.59 4.01 -22.85
CA GLY A 11 4.82 2.86 -22.42
C GLY A 11 5.34 1.52 -22.96
N GLU A 12 6.12 1.52 -24.05
CA GLU A 12 6.70 0.28 -24.61
C GLU A 12 7.90 -0.21 -23.79
N GLN A 13 8.50 0.65 -22.98
CA GLN A 13 9.65 0.32 -22.13
C GLN A 13 9.27 0.03 -20.68
N ALA A 14 8.00 0.22 -20.31
CA ALA A 14 7.53 -0.02 -18.96
C ALA A 14 7.46 -1.53 -18.66
N GLU A 15 8.09 -1.95 -17.57
CA GLU A 15 8.04 -3.32 -17.07
C GLU A 15 6.94 -3.44 -16.01
N VAL A 16 6.12 -4.48 -16.10
CA VAL A 16 5.11 -4.80 -15.08
C VAL A 16 5.79 -5.56 -13.94
N ILE A 17 5.90 -4.92 -12.78
CA ILE A 17 6.42 -5.56 -11.55
C ILE A 17 5.33 -6.42 -10.90
N GLN A 18 4.11 -5.90 -10.84
CA GLN A 18 2.98 -6.56 -10.16
C GLN A 18 1.66 -6.17 -10.84
N ALA A 19 0.82 -7.16 -11.12
CA ALA A 19 -0.53 -6.95 -11.60
C ALA A 19 -1.47 -7.87 -10.81
N ILE A 20 -2.26 -7.31 -9.91
CA ILE A 20 -3.14 -8.09 -9.02
C ILE A 20 -4.55 -7.54 -9.00
N LYS A 21 -5.50 -8.44 -8.73
CA LYS A 21 -6.89 -8.12 -8.42
C LYS A 21 -7.22 -8.81 -7.11
N PHE A 22 -7.95 -8.14 -6.24
CA PHE A 22 -8.28 -8.67 -4.92
C PHE A 22 -9.47 -7.90 -4.33
N ASP A 23 -10.15 -8.54 -3.39
CA ASP A 23 -11.18 -7.92 -2.57
C ASP A 23 -10.61 -7.69 -1.16
N VAL A 24 -10.98 -6.58 -0.52
CA VAL A 24 -10.70 -6.30 0.89
C VAL A 24 -12.02 -6.02 1.59
N VAL A 25 -12.27 -6.70 2.70
CA VAL A 25 -13.42 -6.42 3.56
C VAL A 25 -13.04 -5.29 4.52
N LYS A 26 -13.90 -4.28 4.63
CA LYS A 26 -13.80 -3.20 5.62
C LYS A 26 -15.17 -2.92 6.20
N HIS A 27 -15.37 -3.33 7.45
CA HIS A 27 -16.68 -3.31 8.10
C HIS A 27 -17.73 -4.07 7.26
N GLU A 28 -18.76 -3.36 6.78
CA GLU A 28 -19.84 -3.93 5.96
C GLU A 28 -19.54 -3.84 4.46
N ASP A 29 -18.47 -3.12 4.08
CA ASP A 29 -18.11 -2.88 2.69
C ASP A 29 -17.05 -3.86 2.19
N VAL A 30 -17.14 -4.19 0.90
CA VAL A 30 -16.11 -4.90 0.14
C VAL A 30 -15.52 -3.95 -0.88
N ILE A 31 -14.21 -3.74 -0.81
CA ILE A 31 -13.43 -2.98 -1.77
C ILE A 31 -12.85 -3.96 -2.78
N SER A 32 -13.36 -3.94 -4.02
CA SER A 32 -12.78 -4.70 -5.12
C SER A 32 -11.76 -3.84 -5.86
N ALA A 33 -10.49 -4.23 -5.82
CA ALA A 33 -9.38 -3.47 -6.34
C ALA A 33 -8.66 -4.19 -7.49
N LYS A 34 -8.14 -3.40 -8.43
CA LYS A 34 -7.18 -3.80 -9.45
C LYS A 34 -5.97 -2.88 -9.34
N THR A 35 -4.79 -3.48 -9.27
CA THR A 35 -3.53 -2.74 -9.11
C THR A 35 -2.54 -3.15 -10.18
N LEU A 36 -1.93 -2.16 -10.80
CA LEU A 36 -0.83 -2.31 -11.75
C LEU A 36 0.38 -1.51 -11.24
N TYR A 37 1.47 -2.19 -10.93
CA TYR A 37 2.74 -1.59 -10.52
C TYR A 37 3.76 -1.72 -11.66
N LEU A 38 4.23 -0.56 -12.13
CA LEU A 38 5.08 -0.40 -13.29
C LEU A 38 6.43 0.17 -12.88
N LYS A 39 7.49 -0.42 -13.43
CA LYS A 39 8.80 0.22 -13.55
C LYS A 39 8.85 0.94 -14.89
N VAL A 40 8.81 2.27 -14.87
CA VAL A 40 8.94 3.06 -16.11
C VAL A 40 10.41 3.15 -16.53
N ASN A 41 11.30 3.31 -15.54
CA ASN A 41 12.74 3.18 -15.68
C ASN A 41 13.33 2.88 -14.29
N ASP A 42 14.66 2.83 -14.15
CA ASP A 42 15.32 2.50 -12.87
C ASP A 42 14.99 3.46 -11.71
N ASN A 43 14.62 4.70 -12.02
CA ASN A 43 14.37 5.75 -11.04
C ASN A 43 12.89 6.06 -10.86
N VAL A 44 12.00 5.59 -11.74
CA VAL A 44 10.58 5.97 -11.76
C VAL A 44 9.70 4.73 -11.71
N HIS A 45 8.95 4.62 -10.63
CA HIS A 45 7.95 3.58 -10.45
C HIS A 45 6.56 4.19 -10.27
N ILE A 46 5.54 3.53 -10.83
CA ILE A 46 4.16 4.01 -10.78
C ILE A 46 3.24 2.86 -10.42
N ARG A 47 2.42 3.06 -9.40
CA ARG A 47 1.31 2.17 -9.04
C ARG A 47 -0.01 2.84 -9.41
N TYR A 48 -0.71 2.24 -10.35
CA TYR A 48 -2.07 2.60 -10.71
C TYR A 48 -3.05 1.67 -10.00
N ILE A 49 -4.03 2.26 -9.31
CA ILE A 49 -5.03 1.54 -8.55
C ILE A 49 -6.40 1.99 -9.03
N VAL A 50 -7.26 1.02 -9.30
CA VAL A 50 -8.69 1.23 -9.55
C VAL A 50 -9.46 0.39 -8.55
N ARG A 51 -10.38 1.00 -7.81
CA ARG A 51 -11.26 0.27 -6.88
C ARG A 51 -12.71 0.72 -6.99
N HIS A 52 -13.62 -0.17 -6.62
CA HIS A 52 -15.03 0.12 -6.45
C HIS A 52 -15.56 -0.58 -5.19
N LEU A 53 -16.64 -0.04 -4.63
CA LEU A 53 -17.27 -0.51 -3.41
C LEU A 53 -18.43 -1.44 -3.75
N ASN A 54 -18.55 -2.54 -3.03
CA ASN A 54 -19.71 -3.43 -3.03
C ASN A 54 -20.16 -3.91 -4.43
N GLY A 55 -19.21 -4.05 -5.36
CA GLY A 55 -19.50 -4.42 -6.75
C GLY A 55 -20.13 -3.31 -7.60
N ASP A 56 -20.37 -2.12 -7.04
CA ASP A 56 -20.95 -0.98 -7.74
C ASP A 56 -19.88 -0.22 -8.53
N VAL A 57 -19.84 -0.46 -9.84
CA VAL A 57 -18.90 0.20 -10.76
C VAL A 57 -19.05 1.73 -10.80
N GLU A 58 -20.20 2.28 -10.43
CA GLU A 58 -20.39 3.74 -10.38
C GLU A 58 -19.63 4.39 -9.21
N THR A 59 -19.21 3.60 -8.22
CA THR A 59 -18.35 4.05 -7.11
C THR A 59 -16.86 4.01 -7.45
N THR A 60 -16.52 3.85 -8.74
CA THR A 60 -15.12 3.76 -9.20
C THR A 60 -14.31 4.95 -8.68
N ASN A 61 -13.17 4.63 -8.09
CA ASN A 61 -12.17 5.57 -7.64
C ASN A 61 -10.80 5.08 -8.12
N ASP A 62 -10.18 5.83 -9.02
CA ASP A 62 -8.85 5.53 -9.54
C ASP A 62 -7.83 6.60 -9.19
N PHE A 63 -6.61 6.15 -8.90
CA PHE A 63 -5.52 7.02 -8.48
C PHE A 63 -4.15 6.40 -8.77
N PHE A 64 -3.15 7.28 -8.82
CA PHE A 64 -1.75 6.95 -9.02
C PHE A 64 -0.96 7.27 -7.77
N ILE A 65 -0.03 6.38 -7.46
CA ILE A 65 1.03 6.61 -6.49
C ILE A 65 2.34 6.40 -7.24
N GLY A 66 3.19 7.42 -7.27
CA GLY A 66 4.47 7.34 -7.95
C GLY A 66 5.65 7.61 -7.03
N GLU A 67 6.77 7.00 -7.39
CA GLU A 67 8.04 7.04 -6.66
C GLU A 67 9.11 7.49 -7.67
N VAL A 68 9.77 8.62 -7.41
CA VAL A 68 10.92 9.10 -8.19
C VAL A 68 12.15 9.10 -7.29
N SER A 69 13.12 8.24 -7.59
CA SER A 69 14.33 8.07 -6.82
C SER A 69 15.50 8.87 -7.41
N ARG A 70 16.31 9.46 -6.54
CA ARG A 70 17.58 10.11 -6.87
C ARG A 70 18.59 9.89 -5.74
N LEU A 71 19.86 10.05 -6.05
CA LEU A 71 20.91 10.07 -5.04
C LEU A 71 21.13 11.49 -4.53
N ASP A 72 21.41 11.66 -3.24
CA ASP A 72 21.94 12.91 -2.68
C ASP A 72 23.48 12.96 -2.74
N GLU A 73 24.07 14.03 -2.19
CA GLU A 73 25.53 14.23 -2.16
C GLU A 73 26.29 13.17 -1.34
N GLU A 74 25.60 12.47 -0.45
CA GLU A 74 26.14 11.41 0.43
C GLU A 74 25.82 10.00 -0.09
N ASN A 75 25.31 9.88 -1.32
CA ASN A 75 24.81 8.64 -1.93
C ASN A 75 23.61 8.00 -1.22
N ASN A 76 22.87 8.74 -0.38
CA ASN A 76 21.59 8.25 0.13
C ASN A 76 20.53 8.30 -0.98
N ILE A 77 19.59 7.35 -0.96
CA ILE A 77 18.45 7.36 -1.88
C ILE A 77 17.37 8.29 -1.33
N ILE A 78 17.11 9.38 -2.04
CA ILE A 78 15.97 10.26 -1.83
C ILE A 78 14.86 9.84 -2.78
N VAL A 79 13.68 9.59 -2.23
CA VAL A 79 12.48 9.21 -3.00
C VAL A 79 11.46 10.33 -2.86
N THR A 80 11.11 10.96 -3.99
CA THR A 80 9.93 11.81 -4.08
C THR A 80 8.71 10.92 -4.32
N ASN A 81 7.84 10.83 -3.33
CA ASN A 81 6.56 10.17 -3.42
C ASN A 81 5.53 11.18 -3.91
N PHE A 82 4.70 10.82 -4.89
CA PHE A 82 3.62 11.68 -5.36
C PHE A 82 2.32 10.90 -5.53
N ARG A 83 1.21 11.62 -5.41
CA ARG A 83 -0.14 11.10 -5.58
C ARG A 83 -0.93 11.93 -6.56
N ALA A 84 -1.69 11.25 -7.40
CA ALA A 84 -2.60 11.86 -8.35
C ALA A 84 -3.94 11.10 -8.41
N ARG A 85 -5.04 11.79 -8.71
CA ARG A 85 -6.39 11.22 -8.81
C ARG A 85 -7.14 11.87 -9.96
N HIS A 86 -7.81 11.08 -10.81
CA HIS A 86 -8.56 11.58 -11.98
C HIS A 86 -7.76 12.64 -12.77
N ASP A 87 -6.53 12.32 -13.15
CA ASP A 87 -5.56 13.20 -13.85
C ASP A 87 -5.04 14.43 -13.06
N ASN A 88 -5.49 14.66 -11.83
CA ASN A 88 -5.07 15.80 -11.02
C ASN A 88 -3.96 15.43 -10.05
N TYR A 89 -2.90 16.22 -10.01
CA TYR A 89 -1.90 16.16 -8.94
C TYR A 89 -2.55 16.50 -7.60
N VAL A 90 -2.27 15.69 -6.57
CA VAL A 90 -2.81 15.85 -5.23
C VAL A 90 -1.73 16.32 -4.25
N SER A 91 -0.62 15.59 -4.16
CA SER A 91 0.45 15.89 -3.20
C SER A 91 1.75 15.20 -3.54
N SER A 92 2.86 15.69 -3.00
CA SER A 92 4.15 15.01 -3.00
C SER A 92 4.90 15.28 -1.70
N PHE A 93 5.76 14.34 -1.32
CA PHE A 93 6.70 14.51 -0.21
C PHE A 93 7.97 13.69 -0.47
N GLU A 94 9.08 14.08 0.16
CA GLU A 94 10.34 13.36 0.07
C GLU A 94 10.52 12.41 1.27
N SER A 95 11.04 11.22 1.02
CA SER A 95 11.52 10.28 2.03
C SER A 95 12.96 9.87 1.71
N GLN A 96 13.77 9.70 2.75
CA GLN A 96 15.13 9.20 2.62
C GLN A 96 15.16 7.72 3.01
N LEU A 97 15.75 6.88 2.17
CA LEU A 97 15.96 5.47 2.45
C LEU A 97 17.41 5.25 2.87
N THR A 98 17.60 4.65 4.04
CA THR A 98 18.92 4.21 4.50
C THR A 98 19.27 2.84 3.93
N GLU A 99 20.56 2.50 3.86
CA GLU A 99 21.01 1.16 3.41
C GLU A 99 20.37 0.02 4.22
N GLU A 100 20.24 0.21 5.53
CA GLU A 100 19.59 -0.77 6.42
C GLU A 100 18.11 -0.97 6.08
N ALA A 101 17.39 0.14 5.86
CA ALA A 101 15.97 0.08 5.50
C ALA A 101 15.76 -0.62 4.14
N ILE A 102 16.66 -0.39 3.18
CA ILE A 102 16.66 -1.06 1.89
C ILE A 102 16.89 -2.56 2.07
N ALA A 103 17.91 -2.96 2.84
CA ALA A 103 18.23 -4.37 3.07
C ALA A 103 17.10 -5.13 3.75
N LEU A 104 16.48 -4.55 4.79
CA LEU A 104 15.31 -5.13 5.46
C LEU A 104 14.10 -5.20 4.53
N GLY A 105 13.90 -4.18 3.70
CA GLY A 105 12.84 -4.15 2.68
C GLY A 105 12.96 -5.31 1.69
N VAL A 106 14.15 -5.52 1.12
CA VAL A 106 14.40 -6.57 0.11
C VAL A 106 14.08 -7.97 0.65
N GLU A 107 14.54 -8.31 1.85
CA GLU A 107 14.29 -9.64 2.42
C GLU A 107 12.80 -9.86 2.73
N ALA A 108 12.14 -8.84 3.30
CA ALA A 108 10.71 -8.91 3.57
C ALA A 108 9.88 -8.96 2.27
N GLU A 109 10.33 -8.28 1.21
CA GLU A 109 9.72 -8.35 -0.12
C GLU A 109 9.79 -9.76 -0.69
N ARG A 110 10.96 -10.39 -0.63
CA ARG A 110 11.18 -11.76 -1.12
C ARG A 110 10.22 -12.73 -0.43
N LYS A 111 10.16 -12.69 0.90
CA LYS A 111 9.26 -13.53 1.68
C LYS A 111 7.79 -13.25 1.37
N ALA A 112 7.39 -11.97 1.29
CA ALA A 112 6.02 -11.60 0.96
C ALA A 112 5.61 -12.06 -0.45
N LYS A 113 6.52 -12.02 -1.43
CA LYS A 113 6.28 -12.56 -2.79
C LYS A 113 6.10 -14.08 -2.78
N GLU A 114 6.94 -14.80 -2.04
CA GLU A 114 6.88 -16.27 -1.93
C GLU A 114 5.62 -16.74 -1.20
N GLU A 115 5.19 -16.03 -0.18
CA GLU A 115 4.02 -16.38 0.65
C GLU A 115 2.70 -15.79 0.11
N PHE A 116 2.74 -14.95 -0.93
CA PHE A 116 1.54 -14.29 -1.42
C PHE A 116 0.54 -15.32 -2.00
N PRO A 117 -0.68 -15.41 -1.45
CA PRO A 117 -1.66 -16.41 -1.87
C PRO A 117 -2.33 -15.97 -3.17
N PHE A 118 -1.78 -16.42 -4.31
CA PHE A 118 -2.44 -16.26 -5.60
C PHE A 118 -3.51 -17.35 -5.78
N ASP A 119 -4.76 -16.92 -5.89
CA ASP A 119 -5.86 -17.79 -6.29
C ASP A 119 -6.22 -17.52 -7.76
N GLU A 120 -5.90 -18.47 -8.64
CA GLU A 120 -6.22 -18.37 -10.07
C GLU A 120 -7.73 -18.39 -10.35
N SER A 121 -8.54 -18.87 -9.40
CA SER A 121 -10.00 -18.91 -9.52
C SER A 121 -10.68 -17.61 -9.08
N TYR A 122 -9.92 -16.67 -8.49
CA TYR A 122 -10.46 -15.40 -8.01
C TYR A 122 -11.08 -14.57 -9.13
N VAL A 123 -12.26 -14.02 -8.85
CA VAL A 123 -12.93 -13.01 -9.67
C VAL A 123 -13.31 -11.80 -8.81
N PRO A 124 -13.22 -10.56 -9.33
CA PRO A 124 -13.62 -9.37 -8.59
C PRO A 124 -15.03 -9.45 -8.02
N GLY A 125 -15.19 -9.13 -6.73
CA GLY A 125 -16.47 -9.19 -6.02
C GLY A 125 -16.83 -10.58 -5.51
N MET A 126 -15.90 -11.56 -5.54
CA MET A 126 -16.11 -12.89 -4.98
C MET A 126 -16.48 -12.84 -3.49
N LEU A 127 -15.96 -11.86 -2.74
CA LEU A 127 -16.29 -11.68 -1.32
C LEU A 127 -17.68 -11.09 -1.06
N LEU A 128 -18.40 -10.57 -2.07
CA LEU A 128 -19.75 -9.99 -1.89
C LEU A 128 -20.81 -11.02 -1.50
N ASN A 129 -20.59 -12.28 -1.90
CA ASN A 129 -21.57 -13.36 -1.74
C ASN A 129 -21.14 -14.41 -0.72
N GLN A 130 -20.02 -14.19 -0.02
CA GLN A 130 -19.50 -15.11 0.99
C GLN A 130 -19.75 -14.52 2.38
N GLU A 131 -20.32 -15.33 3.29
CA GLU A 131 -20.27 -15.01 4.72
C GLU A 131 -18.80 -15.04 5.14
N VAL A 132 -18.26 -13.87 5.45
CA VAL A 132 -16.94 -13.72 6.04
C VAL A 132 -17.00 -14.23 7.48
N GLY A 133 -16.85 -15.55 7.64
CA GLY A 133 -16.69 -16.17 8.95
C GLY A 133 -15.27 -15.93 9.48
N ALA A 134 -15.12 -15.84 10.82
CA ALA A 134 -13.88 -15.63 11.57
C ALA A 134 -12.71 -16.62 11.28
N GLU A 135 -12.90 -17.57 10.34
CA GLU A 135 -11.93 -18.57 9.88
C GLU A 135 -11.47 -18.32 8.42
N ALA A 136 -11.87 -17.20 7.82
CA ALA A 136 -11.46 -16.80 6.48
C ALA A 136 -9.96 -16.51 6.42
N TRP A 137 -9.22 -17.10 5.48
CA TRP A 137 -7.78 -16.85 5.27
C TRP A 137 -7.43 -15.40 4.91
N TYR A 138 -8.43 -14.57 4.62
CA TYR A 138 -8.33 -13.13 4.37
C TYR A 138 -8.68 -12.25 5.61
N GLN A 139 -9.05 -12.85 6.74
CA GLN A 139 -9.08 -12.23 8.06
C GLN A 139 -7.81 -12.63 8.81
N GLY A 140 -7.07 -11.65 9.33
CA GLY A 140 -5.73 -11.83 9.85
C GLY A 140 -4.69 -11.01 9.08
N CYS A 141 -3.42 -11.28 9.39
CA CYS A 141 -2.34 -10.41 8.92
C CYS A 141 -1.92 -10.74 7.50
N LEU A 142 -1.44 -9.72 6.80
CA LEU A 142 -0.95 -9.86 5.43
C LEU A 142 0.16 -10.93 5.35
N PRO A 143 0.25 -11.66 4.22
CA PRO A 143 1.27 -12.69 4.00
C PRO A 143 2.68 -12.10 4.05
N GLY A 144 3.70 -12.92 4.35
CA GLY A 144 5.07 -12.47 4.60
C GLY A 144 5.43 -12.41 6.09
N GLY A 145 4.52 -12.86 6.97
CA GLY A 145 4.68 -12.80 8.42
C GLY A 145 4.41 -11.43 9.03
N TYR A 146 3.59 -10.59 8.39
CA TYR A 146 3.15 -9.34 8.98
C TYR A 146 2.42 -9.60 10.30
N VAL A 147 2.56 -8.69 11.25
CA VAL A 147 1.95 -8.82 12.58
C VAL A 147 1.04 -7.63 12.93
N TRP A 148 1.14 -6.52 12.19
CA TRP A 148 0.35 -5.32 12.41
C TRP A 148 -0.52 -4.95 11.21
N CYS A 149 -0.14 -5.32 9.97
CA CYS A 149 -1.02 -5.09 8.83
C CYS A 149 -2.05 -6.21 8.65
N GLY A 150 -3.34 -5.90 8.83
CA GLY A 150 -4.44 -6.81 8.53
C GLY A 150 -5.70 -6.46 9.31
N ASP A 151 -6.83 -7.07 8.96
CA ASP A 151 -8.02 -7.04 9.82
C ASP A 151 -7.74 -7.95 11.02
N ASP A 152 -7.95 -7.44 12.24
CA ASP A 152 -7.58 -8.09 13.52
C ASP A 152 -6.08 -8.24 13.83
N CYS A 153 -5.23 -7.46 13.16
CA CYS A 153 -3.82 -7.36 13.51
C CYS A 153 -3.56 -6.16 14.40
N GLY A 154 -2.77 -6.36 15.45
CA GLY A 154 -2.19 -5.26 16.23
C GLY A 154 -3.11 -4.53 17.20
N GLY A 155 -4.22 -3.97 16.71
CA GLY A 155 -5.22 -3.25 17.49
C GLY A 155 -4.63 -2.28 18.52
N SER A 156 -5.22 -2.21 19.70
CA SER A 156 -4.71 -1.35 20.77
C SER A 156 -3.30 -1.77 21.24
N ALA A 157 -2.93 -3.05 21.11
CA ALA A 157 -1.61 -3.56 21.47
C ALA A 157 -0.46 -2.89 20.70
N ALA A 158 -0.73 -2.35 19.51
CA ALA A 158 0.24 -1.61 18.73
C ALA A 158 0.81 -0.38 19.46
N CYS A 159 0.06 0.23 20.40
CA CYS A 159 0.51 1.42 21.14
C CYS A 159 1.54 1.14 22.24
N TRP A 160 1.58 -0.07 22.78
CA TRP A 160 2.42 -0.40 23.93
C TRP A 160 3.35 -1.59 23.67
N SER A 161 3.14 -2.36 22.61
CA SER A 161 4.03 -3.44 22.24
C SER A 161 5.40 -2.89 21.83
N SER A 162 6.47 -3.48 22.37
CA SER A 162 7.84 -3.25 21.93
C SER A 162 8.20 -4.04 20.66
N THR A 163 7.33 -4.95 20.22
CA THR A 163 7.58 -5.78 19.03
C THR A 163 7.55 -4.90 17.79
N PRO A 164 8.65 -4.79 17.02
CA PRO A 164 8.65 -4.04 15.77
C PRO A 164 7.82 -4.77 14.71
N GLY A 165 7.38 -4.06 13.69
CA GLY A 165 6.87 -4.70 12.47
C GLY A 165 8.01 -5.36 11.70
N VAL A 166 7.67 -6.37 10.90
CA VAL A 166 8.66 -7.14 10.13
C VAL A 166 9.39 -6.31 9.06
N ASN A 167 8.80 -5.20 8.63
CA ASN A 167 9.42 -4.23 7.73
C ASN A 167 8.82 -2.83 7.93
N GLY A 168 9.22 -1.88 7.08
CA GLY A 168 8.71 -0.50 7.11
C GLY A 168 7.19 -0.42 6.97
N LEU A 169 6.59 -1.21 6.09
CA LEU A 169 5.13 -1.21 5.88
C LEU A 169 4.37 -1.73 7.11
N ASP A 170 4.87 -2.80 7.74
CA ASP A 170 4.27 -3.35 8.95
C ASP A 170 4.37 -2.38 10.14
N ASN A 171 5.48 -1.63 10.24
CA ASN A 171 5.59 -0.54 11.21
C ASN A 171 4.62 0.63 10.92
N CYS A 172 4.29 0.89 9.66
CA CYS A 172 3.24 1.84 9.31
C CYS A 172 1.88 1.40 9.83
N CYS A 173 1.52 0.12 9.66
CA CYS A 173 0.27 -0.44 10.18
C CYS A 173 0.24 -0.40 11.71
N LYS A 174 1.33 -0.74 12.39
CA LYS A 174 1.44 -0.57 13.85
C LYS A 174 1.13 0.87 14.30
N THR A 175 1.66 1.84 13.56
CA THR A 175 1.43 3.27 13.86
C THR A 175 -0.03 3.66 13.60
N HIS A 176 -0.65 3.10 12.57
CA HIS A 176 -2.06 3.30 12.24
C HIS A 176 -3.00 2.72 13.30
N ASP A 177 -2.80 1.48 13.71
CA ASP A 177 -3.58 0.85 14.78
C ASP A 177 -3.48 1.66 16.08
N CYS A 178 -2.28 2.14 16.40
CA CYS A 178 -2.11 3.00 17.56
C CYS A 178 -2.79 4.37 17.41
N CYS A 179 -2.82 4.93 16.19
CA CYS A 179 -3.55 6.16 15.89
C CYS A 179 -5.06 5.98 16.18
N TYR A 180 -5.65 4.89 15.66
CA TYR A 180 -7.05 4.54 15.93
C TYR A 180 -7.31 4.37 17.43
N SER A 181 -6.47 3.58 18.11
CA SER A 181 -6.62 3.30 19.54
C SER A 181 -6.49 4.56 20.41
N ARG A 182 -5.56 5.47 20.11
CA ARG A 182 -5.37 6.70 20.89
C ARG A 182 -6.48 7.72 20.69
N LEU A 183 -7.03 7.79 19.49
CA LEU A 183 -8.10 8.74 19.16
C LEU A 183 -9.50 8.18 19.44
N GLY A 184 -9.63 6.87 19.66
CA GLY A 184 -10.93 6.21 19.85
C GLY A 184 -11.78 6.28 18.58
N VAL A 185 -11.16 6.14 17.41
CA VAL A 185 -11.80 6.23 16.09
C VAL A 185 -11.77 4.88 15.38
N SER A 186 -12.68 4.71 14.42
CA SER A 186 -12.74 3.55 13.52
C SER A 186 -12.59 3.98 12.08
N TYR A 187 -12.46 3.00 11.18
CA TYR A 187 -12.50 3.24 9.76
C TYR A 187 -13.90 3.73 9.33
N PRO A 188 -13.99 4.65 8.34
CA PRO A 188 -12.90 5.44 7.80
C PRO A 188 -12.51 6.60 8.74
N ASN A 189 -11.20 6.86 8.88
CA ASN A 189 -10.69 8.04 9.57
C ASN A 189 -9.63 8.75 8.72
N CYS A 190 -10.01 9.90 8.16
CA CYS A 190 -9.17 10.65 7.23
C CYS A 190 -7.76 10.95 7.76
N TYR A 191 -7.60 11.21 9.05
CA TYR A 191 -6.29 11.55 9.61
C TYR A 191 -5.38 10.33 9.72
N CYS A 192 -5.86 9.27 10.36
CA CYS A 192 -5.06 8.07 10.56
C CYS A 192 -4.83 7.33 9.24
N ASP A 193 -5.86 7.20 8.38
CA ASP A 193 -5.76 6.49 7.09
C ASP A 193 -4.83 7.21 6.12
N GLN A 194 -4.88 8.54 6.09
CA GLN A 194 -3.95 9.35 5.30
C GLN A 194 -2.51 9.19 5.80
N LYS A 195 -2.29 9.14 7.11
CA LYS A 195 -0.96 8.85 7.67
C LYS A 195 -0.45 7.46 7.28
N LEU A 196 -1.31 6.45 7.28
CA LEU A 196 -0.96 5.11 6.82
C LEU A 196 -0.64 5.12 5.31
N CYS A 197 -1.45 5.81 4.52
CA CYS A 197 -1.21 5.98 3.09
C CYS A 197 0.17 6.61 2.84
N ASP A 198 0.52 7.71 3.50
CA ASP A 198 1.82 8.39 3.33
C ASP A 198 2.98 7.53 3.86
N CYS A 199 2.82 6.88 5.01
CA CYS A 199 3.84 5.98 5.54
C CYS A 199 4.10 4.79 4.59
N SER A 200 3.04 4.19 4.04
CA SER A 200 3.16 3.06 3.11
C SER A 200 3.91 3.41 1.83
N GLN A 201 3.82 4.67 1.38
CA GLN A 201 4.58 5.18 0.23
C GLN A 201 6.06 5.23 0.57
N ALA A 202 6.42 5.78 1.74
CA ALA A 202 7.80 5.88 2.21
C ALA A 202 8.45 4.54 2.60
N ALA A 203 7.65 3.50 2.87
CA ALA A 203 8.18 2.19 3.22
C ALA A 203 8.98 1.57 2.05
N PRO A 204 10.20 1.05 2.25
CA PRO A 204 10.94 0.41 1.16
C PRO A 204 10.31 -0.93 0.75
N PHE A 205 10.29 -1.20 -0.56
CA PHE A 205 10.14 -2.53 -1.18
C PHE A 205 9.16 -3.48 -0.48
N ALA A 206 7.85 -3.20 -0.52
CA ALA A 206 6.86 -4.08 0.08
C ALA A 206 5.78 -4.49 -0.92
N TRP A 207 5.77 -5.79 -1.27
CA TRP A 207 4.80 -6.41 -2.17
C TRP A 207 3.33 -6.14 -1.77
N ASN A 208 3.10 -6.05 -0.47
CA ASN A 208 1.80 -5.78 0.14
C ASN A 208 1.38 -4.30 0.13
N LYS A 209 2.23 -3.37 -0.34
CA LYS A 209 1.85 -1.94 -0.49
C LYS A 209 0.58 -1.80 -1.31
N ALA A 210 0.45 -2.60 -2.37
CA ALA A 210 -0.72 -2.57 -3.24
C ALA A 210 -2.02 -2.78 -2.47
N ILE A 211 -2.05 -3.72 -1.52
CA ILE A 211 -3.22 -3.99 -0.69
C ILE A 211 -3.48 -2.83 0.26
N VAL A 212 -2.47 -2.41 1.03
CA VAL A 212 -2.60 -1.33 2.02
C VAL A 212 -3.05 -0.02 1.36
N GLN A 213 -2.42 0.36 0.25
CA GLN A 213 -2.74 1.60 -0.46
C GLN A 213 -4.13 1.55 -1.09
N SER A 214 -4.52 0.40 -1.65
CA SER A 214 -5.87 0.25 -2.22
C SER A 214 -6.97 0.28 -1.18
N ALA A 215 -6.69 -0.08 0.08
CA ALA A 215 -7.65 0.02 1.17
C ALA A 215 -7.65 1.42 1.82
N MET A 216 -6.47 2.03 2.03
CA MET A 216 -6.29 3.15 2.98
C MET A 216 -6.01 4.51 2.32
N CYS A 217 -5.56 4.56 1.07
CA CYS A 217 -5.35 5.84 0.38
C CYS A 217 -6.67 6.39 -0.16
N PHE A 218 -6.83 7.72 -0.19
CA PHE A 218 -8.00 8.39 -0.78
C PHE A 218 -9.37 7.92 -0.24
N VAL A 219 -9.38 7.47 1.01
CA VAL A 219 -10.59 7.11 1.75
C VAL A 219 -11.37 8.38 2.13
N CYS A 220 -10.63 9.47 2.26
CA CYS A 220 -11.05 10.86 2.18
C CYS A 220 -10.09 11.57 1.20
#